data_AF-A0ABD0N2I5-F1
#
_entry.id   AF-A0ABD0N2I5-F1
#
_cell.length_a   1.000
_cell.length_b   1.000
_cell.length_c   1.000
_cell.angle_alpha   90.00
_cell.angle_beta   90.00
_cell.angle_gamma   90.00
#
_symmetry.space_group_name_H-M   'P 1'
#
loop_
_entity.id
_entity.type
_entity.pdbx_description
1 polymer ?
#
loop_
_entity_poly.entity_id
_entity_poly.type
_entity_poly.pdbx_seq_one_letter_code
_entity_poly.pdbx_strand_id
1 'polypeptide(L)'
;IAGLEGKGVTFIFTDNDIKDEAFLEYMNNVLASGEVSNLFARDEVDEITQSLIPAMKKDLPRCPPTIDNLYNYFLSRVRSNLHVALCFSPVGEKLRSRALKFPGLISGCTVDWFQRWPRDALVAVAQHFLSNYSLRCSDEVKKSVVETMGTFQDMVAEICTEYFQRFRRQTYVTPKSYLTFIKGYQMIYSEKIEHVGMLAERMNTGLDRLMEAEQSVNELRVELREKEKVLAVANQKAGEVLQEVTAKAQAAEKVKDKAQAIVDEIEGDKKVAESKLEAAKPALEAAEAALKTIKPADIATVRKLGKPPHLIMRIMDCVLLLFQRRVDVVAMDPERPCVKPSWSEALKLMNNAGFLGMLLNFNKVRQL
;
A
#
# COMPACT_ATOMS: atom_id res chain seq x y z
N ILE A 1 17.00 -75.25 0.26
CA ILE A 1 17.52 -74.34 1.32
C ILE A 1 17.69 -75.06 2.66
N ALA A 2 16.62 -75.39 3.41
CA ALA A 2 16.75 -75.93 4.78
C ALA A 2 17.48 -77.28 4.89
N GLY A 3 17.23 -78.22 3.97
CA GLY A 3 17.89 -79.54 3.97
C GLY A 3 19.25 -79.54 3.25
N LEU A 4 19.25 -79.09 1.99
CA LEU A 4 20.41 -79.19 1.09
C LEU A 4 21.57 -78.26 1.48
N GLU A 5 21.28 -76.98 1.71
CA GLU A 5 22.27 -75.98 2.16
C GLU A 5 22.45 -75.95 3.68
N GLY A 6 21.51 -76.54 4.43
CA GLY A 6 21.55 -76.54 5.89
C GLY A 6 21.31 -75.16 6.53
N LYS A 7 20.68 -74.22 5.81
CA LYS A 7 20.39 -72.87 6.33
C LYS A 7 19.06 -72.85 7.08
N GLY A 8 19.02 -72.18 8.23
CA GLY A 8 17.78 -71.92 8.97
C GLY A 8 16.79 -71.09 8.16
N VAL A 9 15.55 -71.55 8.07
CA VAL A 9 14.44 -70.89 7.35
C VAL A 9 13.21 -70.89 8.24
N THR A 10 12.48 -69.77 8.26
CA THR A 10 11.16 -69.69 8.89
C THR A 10 10.08 -69.58 7.81
N PHE A 11 9.12 -70.50 7.84
CA PHE A 11 7.94 -70.48 7.00
C PHE A 11 6.77 -69.88 7.79
N ILE A 12 6.36 -68.66 7.42
CA ILE A 12 5.21 -67.98 8.04
C ILE A 12 3.97 -68.28 7.22
N PHE A 13 2.93 -68.77 7.88
CA PHE A 13 1.68 -69.14 7.24
C PHE A 13 0.50 -68.51 7.97
N THR A 14 -0.30 -67.72 7.27
CA THR A 14 -1.41 -66.96 7.86
C THR A 14 -2.76 -67.51 7.42
N ASP A 15 -3.82 -67.16 8.14
CA ASP A 15 -5.20 -67.51 7.76
C ASP A 15 -5.59 -67.08 6.33
N ASN A 16 -4.99 -66.00 5.82
CA ASN A 16 -5.27 -65.49 4.47
C ASN A 16 -4.65 -66.36 3.37
N ASP A 17 -3.63 -67.15 3.69
CA ASP A 17 -2.95 -68.02 2.73
C ASP A 17 -3.72 -69.33 2.50
N ILE A 18 -4.68 -69.65 3.37
CA ILE A 18 -5.53 -70.85 3.28
C ILE A 18 -6.67 -70.60 2.29
N LYS A 19 -6.42 -70.92 1.02
CA LYS A 19 -7.45 -70.94 -0.03
C LYS A 19 -8.25 -72.24 -0.05
N ASP A 20 -7.58 -73.36 0.25
CA ASP A 20 -8.15 -74.70 0.31
C ASP A 20 -7.70 -75.38 1.62
N GLU A 21 -8.61 -76.11 2.24
CA GLU A 21 -8.32 -76.88 3.46
C GLU A 21 -7.36 -78.04 3.20
N ALA A 22 -7.26 -78.54 1.96
CA ALA A 22 -6.28 -79.57 1.58
C ALA A 22 -4.84 -79.14 1.90
N PHE A 23 -4.53 -77.84 1.87
CA PHE A 23 -3.19 -77.35 2.22
C PHE A 23 -2.81 -77.63 3.68
N LEU A 24 -3.79 -77.67 4.59
CA LEU A 24 -3.56 -77.97 5.99
C LEU A 24 -3.21 -79.44 6.23
N GLU A 25 -3.59 -80.35 5.32
CA GLU A 25 -3.17 -81.75 5.38
C GLU A 25 -1.66 -81.87 5.17
N TYR A 26 -1.11 -81.16 4.18
CA TYR A 26 0.34 -81.10 3.97
C TYR A 26 1.06 -80.49 5.18
N MET A 27 0.51 -79.42 5.77
CA MET A 27 1.08 -78.82 6.99
C MET A 27 1.01 -79.76 8.19
N ASN A 28 -0.07 -80.50 8.35
CA ASN A 28 -0.18 -81.52 9.38
C ASN A 28 0.92 -82.58 9.24
N ASN A 29 1.20 -83.02 8.01
CA ASN A 29 2.28 -83.97 7.74
C ASN A 29 3.66 -83.37 8.01
N VAL A 30 3.93 -82.14 7.56
CA VAL A 30 5.19 -81.42 7.89
C VAL A 30 5.40 -81.32 9.40
N LEU A 31 4.36 -81.01 10.17
CA LEU A 31 4.47 -80.85 11.62
C LEU A 31 4.57 -82.17 12.38
N ALA A 32 3.91 -83.23 11.89
CA ALA A 32 3.89 -84.53 12.55
C ALA A 32 5.11 -85.40 12.19
N SER A 33 5.45 -85.50 10.90
CA SER A 33 6.53 -86.36 10.40
C SER A 33 7.73 -85.57 9.87
N GLY A 34 7.64 -84.26 9.66
CA GLY A 34 8.72 -83.50 9.02
C GLY A 34 8.89 -83.83 7.53
N GLU A 35 7.94 -84.54 6.94
CA GLU A 35 7.96 -84.99 5.55
C GLU A 35 6.55 -84.88 4.95
N VAL A 36 6.48 -84.58 3.65
CA VAL A 36 5.24 -84.65 2.89
C VAL A 36 5.38 -85.79 1.87
N SER A 37 4.48 -86.77 1.96
CA SER A 37 4.44 -87.90 1.04
C SER A 37 4.28 -87.43 -0.40
N ASN A 38 5.08 -88.00 -1.31
CA ASN A 38 5.10 -87.67 -2.74
C ASN A 38 5.35 -86.17 -3.04
N LEU A 39 6.06 -85.45 -2.17
CA LEU A 39 6.44 -84.07 -2.44
C LEU A 39 7.49 -83.97 -3.55
N PHE A 40 8.46 -84.88 -3.55
CA PHE A 40 9.55 -84.94 -4.52
C PHE A 40 9.34 -86.09 -5.48
N ALA A 41 9.62 -85.86 -6.76
CA ALA A 41 9.71 -86.93 -7.74
C ALA A 41 11.00 -87.75 -7.53
N ARG A 42 11.07 -88.97 -8.08
CA ARG A 42 12.21 -89.89 -7.81
C ARG A 42 13.54 -89.32 -8.28
N ASP A 43 13.53 -88.67 -9.43
CA ASP A 43 14.66 -87.94 -10.02
C ASP A 43 15.15 -86.79 -9.12
N GLU A 44 14.23 -86.04 -8.51
CA GLU A 44 14.58 -84.98 -7.55
C GLU A 44 15.20 -85.55 -6.27
N VAL A 45 14.69 -86.67 -5.77
CA VAL A 45 15.25 -87.35 -4.58
C VAL A 45 16.67 -87.85 -4.87
N ASP A 46 16.92 -88.39 -6.06
CA ASP A 46 18.26 -88.82 -6.47
C ASP A 46 19.23 -87.63 -6.55
N GLU A 47 18.80 -86.48 -7.07
CA GLU A 47 19.60 -85.25 -7.11
C GLU A 47 19.91 -84.70 -5.70
N ILE A 48 18.90 -84.68 -4.82
CA ILE A 48 19.04 -84.25 -3.43
C ILE A 48 20.02 -85.15 -2.68
N THR A 49 19.89 -86.47 -2.82
CA THR A 49 20.77 -87.41 -2.10
C THR A 49 22.21 -87.34 -2.59
N GLN A 50 22.45 -87.20 -3.90
CA GLN A 50 23.80 -87.05 -4.47
C GLN A 50 24.49 -85.78 -3.98
N SER A 51 23.77 -84.65 -3.95
CA SER A 51 24.31 -83.36 -3.51
C SER A 51 24.62 -83.31 -2.00
N LEU A 52 23.99 -84.18 -1.19
CA LEU A 52 24.20 -84.27 0.25
C LEU A 52 25.41 -85.13 0.68
N ILE A 53 25.96 -85.96 -0.21
CA ILE A 53 27.09 -86.87 0.13
C ILE A 53 28.28 -86.12 0.73
N PRO A 54 28.77 -84.99 0.17
CA PRO A 54 29.91 -84.26 0.74
C PRO A 54 29.60 -83.73 2.14
N ALA A 55 28.37 -83.26 2.34
CA ALA A 55 27.92 -82.70 3.61
C ALA A 55 27.73 -83.79 4.68
N MET A 56 27.22 -84.97 4.31
CA MET A 56 27.09 -86.11 5.22
C MET A 56 28.45 -86.69 5.61
N LYS A 57 29.40 -86.80 4.68
CA LYS A 57 30.76 -87.28 4.99
C LYS A 57 31.50 -86.36 5.96
N LYS A 58 31.21 -85.06 5.92
CA LYS A 58 31.78 -84.06 6.83
C LYS A 58 31.22 -84.20 8.25
N ASP A 59 29.90 -84.32 8.38
CA ASP A 59 29.22 -84.27 9.67
C ASP A 59 29.10 -85.66 10.33
N LEU A 60 28.97 -86.72 9.53
CA LEU A 60 28.81 -88.13 9.95
C LEU A 60 29.77 -89.06 9.17
N PRO A 61 31.09 -88.99 9.44
CA PRO A 61 32.10 -89.73 8.68
C PRO A 61 32.04 -91.25 8.82
N ARG A 62 31.32 -91.77 9.83
CA ARG A 62 31.22 -93.22 10.14
C ARG A 62 29.98 -93.90 9.54
N CYS A 63 29.06 -93.15 8.93
CA CYS A 63 27.84 -93.69 8.36
C CYS A 63 28.00 -93.88 6.84
N PRO A 64 27.68 -95.07 6.28
CA PRO A 64 27.76 -95.28 4.83
C PRO A 64 26.67 -94.45 4.12
N PRO A 65 26.99 -93.80 2.99
CA PRO A 65 26.03 -93.00 2.22
C PRO A 65 25.13 -93.91 1.36
N THR A 66 24.28 -94.71 2.02
CA THR A 66 23.15 -95.38 1.34
C THR A 66 22.03 -94.38 1.10
N ILE A 67 21.16 -94.65 0.12
CA ILE A 67 20.03 -93.77 -0.21
C ILE A 67 19.17 -93.50 1.04
N ASP A 68 18.86 -94.54 1.81
CA ASP A 68 18.09 -94.42 3.06
C ASP A 68 18.79 -93.53 4.11
N ASN A 69 20.11 -93.67 4.27
CA ASN A 69 20.85 -92.87 5.24
C ASN A 69 20.95 -91.40 4.80
N LEU A 70 21.14 -91.15 3.50
CA LEU A 70 21.18 -89.80 2.93
C LEU A 70 19.82 -89.11 3.04
N TYR A 71 18.73 -89.83 2.80
CA TYR A 71 17.38 -89.30 2.92
C TYR A 71 17.01 -89.03 4.38
N ASN A 72 17.33 -89.94 5.31
CA ASN A 72 17.16 -89.68 6.75
C ASN A 72 17.99 -88.48 7.22
N TYR A 73 19.20 -88.33 6.69
CA TYR A 73 20.07 -87.18 6.97
C TYR A 73 19.48 -85.87 6.43
N PHE A 74 18.93 -85.89 5.22
CA PHE A 74 18.19 -84.76 4.65
C PHE A 74 17.02 -84.36 5.55
N LEU A 75 16.16 -85.31 5.92
CA LEU A 75 15.01 -85.06 6.79
C LEU A 75 15.41 -84.52 8.16
N SER A 76 16.49 -85.04 8.75
CA SER A 76 17.03 -84.53 10.02
C SER A 76 17.47 -83.07 9.90
N ARG A 77 18.12 -82.71 8.79
CA ARG A 77 18.52 -81.32 8.52
C ARG A 77 17.31 -80.41 8.26
N VAL A 78 16.31 -80.89 7.52
CA VAL A 78 15.06 -80.14 7.31
C VAL A 78 14.39 -79.87 8.64
N ARG A 79 14.20 -80.89 9.50
CA ARG A 79 13.57 -80.73 10.83
C ARG A 79 14.34 -79.77 11.75
N SER A 80 15.66 -79.74 11.64
CA SER A 80 16.50 -78.86 12.47
C SER A 80 16.51 -77.41 12.00
N ASN A 81 16.29 -77.17 10.70
CA ASN A 81 16.46 -75.87 10.08
C ASN A 81 15.15 -75.21 9.62
N LEU A 82 14.06 -75.97 9.50
CA LEU A 82 12.75 -75.45 9.10
C LEU A 82 11.90 -75.15 10.34
N HIS A 83 11.67 -73.87 10.59
CA HIS A 83 10.71 -73.42 11.60
C HIS A 83 9.40 -73.02 10.92
N VAL A 84 8.29 -73.60 11.36
CA VAL A 84 6.96 -73.25 10.85
C VAL A 84 6.25 -72.36 11.87
N ALA A 85 5.85 -71.16 11.46
CA ALA A 85 5.13 -70.20 12.28
C ALA A 85 3.71 -70.03 11.73
N LEU A 86 2.72 -70.47 12.49
CA LEU A 86 1.31 -70.43 12.10
C LEU A 86 0.60 -69.26 12.79
N CYS A 87 0.03 -68.34 12.01
CA CYS A 87 -0.65 -67.15 12.49
C CYS A 87 -2.15 -67.26 12.22
N PHE A 88 -2.89 -67.83 13.17
CA PHE A 88 -4.34 -68.00 13.07
C PHE A 88 -5.11 -67.06 13.99
N SER A 89 -6.26 -66.60 13.52
CA SER A 89 -7.20 -65.82 14.31
C SER A 89 -7.98 -66.74 15.25
N PRO A 90 -8.06 -66.41 16.56
CA PRO A 90 -8.92 -67.12 17.50
C PRO A 90 -10.41 -66.79 17.31
N VAL A 91 -10.74 -65.86 16.39
CA VAL A 91 -12.10 -65.41 16.15
C VAL A 91 -12.83 -66.37 15.19
N GLY A 92 -13.98 -66.88 15.64
CA GLY A 92 -14.84 -67.78 14.88
C GLY A 92 -14.54 -69.26 15.13
N GLU A 93 -15.25 -70.14 14.42
CA GLU A 93 -15.18 -71.59 14.66
C GLU A 93 -14.11 -72.30 13.82
N LYS A 94 -13.53 -71.62 12.82
CA LYS A 94 -12.57 -72.20 11.86
C LYS A 94 -11.32 -72.76 12.53
N LEU A 95 -10.75 -72.04 13.49
CA LEU A 95 -9.56 -72.52 14.20
C LEU A 95 -9.86 -73.81 14.97
N ARG A 96 -11.01 -73.85 15.66
CA ARG A 96 -11.46 -75.04 16.40
C ARG A 96 -11.69 -76.23 15.45
N SER A 97 -12.37 -76.03 14.33
CA SER A 97 -12.63 -77.11 13.37
C SER A 97 -11.34 -77.63 12.73
N ARG A 98 -10.41 -76.73 12.37
CA ARG A 98 -9.09 -77.09 11.83
C ARG A 98 -8.25 -77.83 12.85
N ALA A 99 -8.22 -77.39 14.11
CA ALA A 99 -7.48 -78.08 15.17
C ALA A 99 -7.99 -79.50 15.43
N LEU A 100 -9.30 -79.74 15.25
CA LEU A 100 -9.89 -81.09 15.36
C LEU A 100 -9.59 -81.96 14.14
N LYS A 101 -9.60 -81.40 12.92
CA LYS A 101 -9.27 -82.13 11.68
C LYS A 101 -7.78 -82.44 11.56
N PHE A 102 -6.92 -81.53 12.02
CA PHE A 102 -5.48 -81.55 11.82
C PHE A 102 -4.75 -81.42 13.18
N PRO A 103 -4.61 -82.52 13.95
CA PRO A 103 -4.06 -82.47 15.31
C PRO A 103 -2.61 -82.01 15.37
N GLY A 104 -1.83 -82.23 14.30
CA GLY A 104 -0.43 -81.80 14.16
C GLY A 104 -0.25 -80.28 14.27
N LEU A 105 -1.29 -79.49 13.97
CA LEU A 105 -1.26 -78.03 14.14
C LEU A 105 -1.09 -77.62 15.61
N ILE A 106 -1.63 -78.40 16.55
CA ILE A 106 -1.58 -78.12 17.98
C ILE A 106 -0.49 -78.94 18.68
N SER A 107 -0.31 -80.21 18.29
CA SER A 107 0.69 -81.08 18.93
C SER A 107 2.12 -80.82 18.45
N GLY A 108 2.29 -80.38 17.20
CA GLY A 108 3.61 -80.12 16.59
C GLY A 108 4.11 -78.69 16.78
N CYS A 109 3.28 -77.78 17.27
CA CYS A 109 3.61 -76.36 17.46
C CYS A 109 3.51 -75.96 18.92
N THR A 110 4.27 -74.92 19.29
CA THR A 110 4.04 -74.21 20.55
C THR A 110 2.98 -73.12 20.33
N VAL A 111 2.03 -73.02 21.25
CA VAL A 111 0.93 -72.07 21.16
C VAL A 111 1.30 -70.81 21.94
N ASP A 112 1.35 -69.67 21.24
CA ASP A 112 1.51 -68.35 21.84
C ASP A 112 0.21 -67.54 21.68
N TRP A 113 -0.32 -67.02 22.77
CA TRP A 113 -1.61 -66.34 22.81
C TRP A 113 -1.43 -64.82 22.74
N PHE A 114 -1.77 -64.25 21.59
CA PHE A 114 -1.79 -62.80 21.40
C PHE A 114 -3.07 -62.21 21.99
N GLN A 115 -2.96 -61.72 23.23
CA GLN A 115 -4.05 -61.04 23.92
C GLN A 115 -4.20 -59.60 23.44
N ARG A 116 -5.35 -59.00 23.78
CA ARG A 116 -5.57 -57.57 23.60
C ARG A 116 -4.52 -56.80 24.38
N TRP A 117 -4.11 -55.64 23.86
CA TRP A 117 -3.16 -54.79 24.55
C TRP A 117 -3.74 -54.32 25.89
N PRO A 118 -3.06 -54.56 27.01
CA PRO A 118 -3.48 -54.03 28.30
C PRO A 118 -3.37 -52.50 28.29
N ARG A 119 -4.05 -51.86 29.25
CA ARG A 119 -4.02 -50.40 29.42
C ARG A 119 -2.58 -49.85 29.44
N ASP A 120 -1.67 -50.50 30.15
CA ASP A 120 -0.27 -50.05 30.25
C ASP A 120 0.44 -50.06 28.89
N ALA A 121 0.16 -51.05 28.04
CA ALA A 121 0.70 -51.11 26.69
C ALA A 121 0.09 -50.01 25.80
N LEU A 122 -1.21 -49.74 25.92
CA LEU A 122 -1.88 -48.66 25.20
C LEU A 122 -1.30 -47.28 25.56
N VAL A 123 -1.02 -47.06 26.84
CA VAL A 123 -0.37 -45.85 27.36
C VAL A 123 1.07 -45.75 26.85
N ALA A 124 1.86 -46.83 26.92
CA ALA A 124 3.23 -46.84 26.42
C ALA A 124 3.31 -46.57 24.91
N VAL A 125 2.38 -47.12 24.12
CA VAL A 125 2.29 -46.85 22.67
C VAL A 125 1.95 -45.38 22.42
N ALA A 126 0.92 -44.84 23.09
CA ALA A 126 0.59 -43.43 22.97
C ALA A 126 1.76 -42.52 23.37
N GLN A 127 2.48 -42.87 24.45
CA GLN A 127 3.66 -42.14 24.90
C GLN A 127 4.76 -42.15 23.84
N HIS A 128 5.04 -43.29 23.22
CA HIS A 128 6.05 -43.40 22.17
C HIS A 128 5.70 -42.57 20.93
N PHE A 129 4.43 -42.54 20.51
CA PHE A 129 4.02 -41.72 19.36
C PHE A 129 3.93 -40.23 19.69
N LEU A 130 3.57 -39.86 20.91
CA LEU A 130 3.44 -38.46 21.34
C LEU A 130 4.73 -37.88 21.92
N SER A 131 5.75 -38.67 22.24
CA SER A 131 7.05 -38.17 22.73
C SER A 131 7.70 -37.27 21.67
N ASN A 132 7.72 -37.74 20.42
CA ASN A 132 8.28 -37.02 19.27
C ASN A 132 7.37 -35.88 18.77
N TYR A 133 6.16 -35.73 19.32
CA TYR A 133 5.19 -34.72 18.92
C TYR A 133 5.15 -33.55 19.91
N SER A 134 5.31 -32.32 19.41
CA SER A 134 5.30 -31.10 20.23
C SER A 134 3.87 -30.61 20.47
N LEU A 135 3.31 -30.98 21.63
CA LEU A 135 2.06 -30.42 22.12
C LEU A 135 2.34 -29.09 22.82
N ARG A 136 1.53 -28.06 22.55
CA ARG A 136 1.60 -26.75 23.21
C ARG A 136 0.87 -26.82 24.56
N CYS A 137 1.38 -27.62 25.49
CA CYS A 137 0.84 -27.80 26.84
C CYS A 137 1.96 -28.05 27.86
N SER A 138 1.62 -28.05 29.15
CA SER A 138 2.54 -28.47 30.20
C SER A 138 2.78 -29.99 30.13
N ASP A 139 3.91 -30.44 30.65
CA ASP A 139 4.26 -31.87 30.66
C ASP A 139 3.25 -32.72 31.45
N GLU A 140 2.64 -32.15 32.48
CA GLU A 140 1.57 -32.79 33.27
C GLU A 140 0.32 -33.06 32.42
N VAL A 141 -0.11 -32.06 31.65
CA VAL A 141 -1.25 -32.20 30.73
C VAL A 141 -0.91 -33.18 29.62
N LYS A 142 0.32 -33.16 29.10
CA LYS A 142 0.78 -34.12 28.10
C LYS A 142 0.69 -35.57 28.62
N LYS A 143 1.12 -35.82 29.86
CA LYS A 143 0.97 -37.14 30.50
C LYS A 143 -0.49 -37.54 30.64
N SER A 144 -1.34 -36.64 31.11
CA SER A 144 -2.78 -36.89 31.23
C SER A 144 -3.45 -37.19 29.87
N VAL A 145 -3.05 -36.51 28.79
CA VAL A 145 -3.53 -36.80 27.43
C VAL A 145 -3.12 -38.21 26.99
N VAL A 146 -1.88 -38.62 27.25
CA VAL A 146 -1.40 -39.97 26.92
C VAL A 146 -2.18 -41.04 27.68
N GLU A 147 -2.40 -40.85 28.98
CA GLU A 147 -3.16 -41.78 29.82
C GLU A 147 -4.63 -41.88 29.39
N THR A 148 -5.24 -40.74 29.04
CA THR A 148 -6.63 -40.69 28.59
C THR A 148 -6.84 -41.39 27.25
N MET A 149 -5.89 -41.28 26.31
CA MET A 149 -5.93 -42.03 25.05
C MET A 149 -5.99 -43.55 25.29
N GLY A 150 -5.19 -44.05 26.24
CA GLY A 150 -5.23 -45.46 26.62
C GLY A 150 -6.58 -45.88 27.19
N THR A 151 -7.16 -45.07 28.08
CA THR A 151 -8.50 -45.36 28.64
C THR A 151 -9.62 -45.32 27.61
N PHE A 152 -9.55 -44.44 26.61
CA PHE A 152 -10.58 -44.39 25.57
C PHE A 152 -10.60 -45.67 24.74
N GLN A 153 -9.44 -46.19 24.36
CA GLN A 153 -9.37 -47.42 23.59
C GLN A 153 -9.90 -48.63 24.39
N ASP A 154 -9.60 -48.68 25.69
CA ASP A 154 -10.09 -49.72 26.59
C ASP A 154 -11.62 -49.64 26.74
N MET A 155 -12.16 -48.44 26.96
CA MET A 155 -13.60 -48.19 27.03
C MET A 155 -14.32 -48.56 25.73
N VAL A 156 -13.73 -48.28 24.55
CA VAL A 156 -14.30 -48.70 23.27
C VAL A 156 -14.35 -50.23 23.16
N ALA A 157 -13.38 -50.96 23.71
CA ALA A 157 -13.39 -52.42 23.73
C ALA A 157 -14.50 -52.98 24.64
N GLU A 158 -14.77 -52.35 25.78
CA GLU A 158 -15.90 -52.68 26.65
C GLU A 158 -17.25 -52.42 25.95
N ILE A 159 -17.41 -51.24 25.34
CA ILE A 159 -18.62 -50.86 24.61
C ILE A 159 -18.87 -51.79 23.43
N CYS A 160 -17.84 -52.23 22.69
CA CYS A 160 -18.01 -53.23 21.63
C CYS A 160 -18.57 -54.55 22.16
N THR A 161 -18.21 -54.94 23.39
CA THR A 161 -18.74 -56.14 24.03
C THR A 161 -20.20 -55.96 24.41
N GLU A 162 -20.55 -54.82 25.01
CA GLU A 162 -21.93 -54.46 25.35
C GLU A 162 -22.82 -54.36 24.09
N TYR A 163 -22.30 -53.76 23.03
CA TYR A 163 -22.98 -53.62 21.74
C TYR A 163 -23.33 -54.99 21.14
N PHE A 164 -22.40 -55.94 21.21
CA PHE A 164 -22.68 -57.32 20.81
C PHE A 164 -23.74 -57.99 21.70
N GLN A 165 -23.71 -57.75 23.01
CA GLN A 165 -24.70 -58.32 23.93
C GLN A 165 -26.12 -57.80 23.63
N ARG A 166 -26.25 -56.50 23.35
CA ARG A 166 -27.55 -55.85 23.08
C ARG A 166 -28.08 -56.11 21.68
N PHE A 167 -27.23 -56.01 20.66
CA PHE A 167 -27.67 -56.00 19.25
C PHE A 167 -27.26 -57.25 18.46
N ARG A 168 -26.47 -58.15 19.06
CA ARG A 168 -25.89 -59.34 18.38
C ARG A 168 -25.10 -59.01 17.12
N ARG A 169 -24.59 -57.78 17.03
CA ARG A 169 -23.71 -57.31 15.95
C ARG A 169 -22.28 -57.24 16.48
N GLN A 170 -21.37 -57.97 15.85
CA GLN A 170 -19.96 -57.97 16.23
C GLN A 170 -19.25 -56.74 15.66
N THR A 171 -18.56 -56.01 16.53
CA THR A 171 -17.65 -54.92 16.17
C THR A 171 -16.28 -55.21 16.79
N TYR A 172 -15.22 -54.96 16.03
CA TYR A 172 -13.86 -55.31 16.44
C TYR A 172 -13.01 -54.07 16.67
N VAL A 173 -12.30 -54.09 17.79
CA VAL A 173 -11.30 -53.10 18.14
C VAL A 173 -9.92 -53.71 17.91
N THR A 174 -9.14 -53.12 17.01
CA THR A 174 -7.80 -53.62 16.67
C THR A 174 -6.73 -52.60 17.05
N PRO A 175 -5.50 -53.04 17.38
CA PRO A 175 -4.38 -52.13 17.59
C PRO A 175 -4.15 -51.19 16.40
N LYS A 176 -4.41 -51.65 15.17
CA LYS A 176 -4.36 -50.80 13.96
C LYS A 176 -5.31 -49.61 14.05
N SER A 177 -6.54 -49.81 14.54
CA SER A 177 -7.49 -48.72 14.74
C SER A 177 -7.00 -47.71 15.78
N TYR A 178 -6.35 -48.17 16.85
CA TYR A 178 -5.75 -47.27 17.85
C TYR A 178 -4.60 -46.44 17.28
N LEU A 179 -3.73 -47.07 16.48
CA LEU A 179 -2.64 -46.37 15.80
C LEU A 179 -3.17 -45.31 14.81
N THR A 180 -4.24 -45.62 14.09
CA THR A 180 -4.92 -44.64 13.22
C THR A 180 -5.54 -43.51 14.05
N PHE A 181 -6.13 -43.80 15.21
CA PHE A 181 -6.66 -42.79 16.12
C PHE A 181 -5.58 -41.81 16.59
N ILE A 182 -4.42 -42.30 17.04
CA ILE A 182 -3.30 -41.45 17.48
C ILE A 182 -2.80 -40.58 16.31
N LYS A 183 -2.63 -41.17 15.12
CA LYS A 183 -2.23 -40.41 13.92
C LYS A 183 -3.27 -39.35 13.54
N GLY A 184 -4.55 -39.69 13.61
CA GLY A 184 -5.64 -38.76 13.37
C GLY A 184 -5.64 -37.59 14.36
N TYR A 185 -5.39 -37.86 15.64
CA TYR A 185 -5.23 -36.83 16.65
C TYR A 185 -4.08 -35.88 16.32
N GLN A 186 -2.90 -36.40 15.97
CA GLN A 186 -1.75 -35.58 15.58
C GLN A 186 -2.06 -34.67 14.39
N MET A 187 -2.72 -35.21 13.37
CA MET A 187 -3.10 -34.46 12.16
C MET A 187 -4.08 -33.33 12.48
N ILE A 188 -5.17 -33.64 13.19
CA ILE A 188 -6.19 -32.64 13.55
C ILE A 188 -5.59 -31.59 14.49
N TYR A 189 -4.76 -31.99 15.43
CA TYR A 189 -4.14 -31.06 16.37
C TYR A 189 -3.22 -30.06 15.65
N SER A 190 -2.40 -30.51 14.69
CA SER A 190 -1.55 -29.60 13.90
C SER A 190 -2.38 -28.60 13.10
N GLU A 191 -3.45 -29.07 12.43
CA GLU A 191 -4.34 -28.21 11.65
C GLU A 191 -5.00 -27.15 12.53
N LYS A 192 -5.47 -27.54 13.72
CA LYS A 192 -6.11 -26.59 14.66
C LYS A 192 -5.12 -25.62 15.27
N ILE A 193 -3.90 -26.05 15.58
CA ILE A 193 -2.85 -25.14 16.05
C ILE A 193 -2.50 -24.11 14.99
N GLU A 194 -2.34 -24.53 13.74
CA GLU A 194 -2.00 -23.63 12.64
C GLU A 194 -3.12 -22.62 12.42
N HIS A 195 -4.37 -23.09 12.38
CA HIS A 195 -5.54 -22.21 12.25
C HIS A 195 -5.66 -21.19 13.40
N VAL A 196 -5.48 -21.62 14.65
CA VAL A 196 -5.50 -20.72 15.81
C VAL A 196 -4.29 -19.78 15.79
N GLY A 197 -3.12 -20.26 15.36
CA GLY A 197 -1.91 -19.46 15.19
C GLY A 197 -2.11 -18.31 14.21
N MET A 198 -2.69 -18.60 13.03
CA MET A 198 -3.04 -17.56 12.05
C MET A 198 -4.03 -16.53 12.61
N LEU A 199 -5.04 -16.98 13.37
CA LEU A 199 -6.01 -16.06 13.98
C LEU A 199 -5.34 -15.18 15.05
N ALA A 200 -4.46 -15.76 15.86
CA ALA A 200 -3.68 -15.04 16.86
C ALA A 200 -2.74 -14.02 16.22
N GLU A 201 -2.04 -14.37 15.15
CA GLU A 201 -1.17 -13.47 14.40
C GLU A 201 -1.95 -12.29 13.80
N ARG A 202 -3.14 -12.56 13.25
CA ARG A 202 -4.04 -11.51 12.77
C ARG A 202 -4.49 -10.57 13.89
N MET A 203 -4.84 -11.12 15.07
CA MET A 203 -5.20 -10.30 16.23
C MET A 203 -4.02 -9.46 16.73
N ASN A 204 -2.83 -10.05 16.84
CA ASN A 204 -1.62 -9.33 17.27
C ASN A 204 -1.28 -8.21 16.30
N THR A 205 -1.28 -8.49 14.99
CA THR A 205 -1.05 -7.46 13.96
C THR A 205 -2.09 -6.33 14.06
N GLY A 206 -3.35 -6.66 14.32
CA GLY A 206 -4.40 -5.66 14.55
C GLY A 206 -4.14 -4.82 15.80
N LEU A 207 -3.70 -5.44 16.89
CA LEU A 207 -3.36 -4.76 18.14
C LEU A 207 -2.16 -3.83 17.96
N ASP A 208 -1.11 -4.28 17.26
CA ASP A 208 0.08 -3.48 16.96
C ASP A 208 -0.30 -2.22 16.17
N ARG A 209 -1.18 -2.34 15.17
CA ARG A 209 -1.69 -1.18 14.41
C ARG A 209 -2.49 -0.21 15.28
N LEU A 210 -3.26 -0.71 16.24
CA LEU A 210 -3.98 0.15 17.18
C LEU A 210 -3.02 0.89 18.10
N MET A 211 -1.96 0.21 18.59
CA MET A 211 -0.92 0.83 19.40
C MET A 211 -0.13 1.90 18.62
N GLU A 212 0.23 1.62 17.36
CA GLU A 212 0.88 2.61 16.47
C GLU A 212 -0.02 3.84 16.25
N ALA A 213 -1.32 3.63 16.02
CA ALA A 213 -2.28 4.71 15.84
C ALA A 213 -2.46 5.54 17.11
N GLU A 214 -2.53 4.89 18.28
CA GLU A 214 -2.60 5.57 19.58
C GLU A 214 -1.35 6.45 19.81
N GLN A 215 -0.16 5.92 19.52
CA GLN A 215 1.09 6.68 19.62
C GLN A 215 1.08 7.90 18.67
N SER A 216 0.68 7.71 17.41
CA SER A 216 0.60 8.79 16.42
C SER A 216 -0.40 9.89 16.83
N VAL A 217 -1.55 9.50 17.39
CA VAL A 217 -2.55 10.46 17.90
C VAL A 217 -2.01 11.23 19.10
N ASN A 218 -1.25 10.58 19.99
CA ASN A 218 -0.63 11.24 21.13
C ASN A 218 0.42 12.26 20.67
N GLU A 219 1.23 11.95 19.66
CA GLU A 219 2.20 12.89 19.06
C GLU A 219 1.48 14.09 18.41
N LEU A 220 0.44 13.85 17.61
CA LEU A 220 -0.38 14.91 17.00
C LEU A 220 -1.05 15.80 18.04
N ARG A 221 -1.49 15.25 19.18
CA ARG A 221 -2.07 16.03 20.29
C ARG A 221 -1.06 16.98 20.91
N VAL A 222 0.21 16.58 21.03
CA VAL A 222 1.28 17.44 21.53
C VAL A 222 1.56 18.56 20.53
N GLU A 223 1.70 18.25 19.25
CA GLU A 223 1.96 19.24 18.19
C GLU A 223 0.80 20.25 18.05
N LEU A 224 -0.46 19.77 18.12
CA LEU A 224 -1.64 20.62 18.07
C LEU A 224 -1.63 21.66 19.21
N ARG A 225 -1.30 21.22 20.44
CA ARG A 225 -1.22 22.10 21.61
C ARG A 225 -0.14 23.18 21.45
N GLU A 226 0.99 22.85 20.80
CA GLU A 226 2.02 23.84 20.50
C GLU A 226 1.56 24.82 19.41
N LYS A 227 0.95 24.33 18.33
CA LYS A 227 0.41 25.19 17.26
C LYS A 227 -0.70 26.11 17.75
N GLU A 228 -1.59 25.65 18.62
CA GLU A 228 -2.63 26.50 19.23
C GLU A 228 -2.03 27.68 20.01
N LYS A 229 -0.94 27.47 20.76
CA LYS A 229 -0.23 28.56 21.45
C LYS A 229 0.35 29.57 20.46
N VAL A 230 0.99 29.10 19.40
CA VAL A 230 1.56 29.96 18.35
C VAL A 230 0.46 30.75 17.64
N LEU A 231 -0.66 30.10 17.34
CA LEU A 231 -1.80 30.69 16.63
C LEU A 231 -2.50 31.74 17.50
N ALA A 232 -2.61 31.54 18.82
CA ALA A 232 -3.09 32.55 19.74
C ALA A 232 -2.23 33.82 19.72
N VAL A 233 -0.90 33.67 19.76
CA VAL A 233 0.05 34.80 19.66
C VAL A 233 -0.06 35.50 18.29
N ALA A 234 -0.16 34.74 17.21
CA ALA A 234 -0.31 35.28 15.86
C ALA A 234 -1.63 36.03 15.68
N ASN A 235 -2.75 35.50 16.20
CA ASN A 235 -4.06 36.14 16.17
C ASN A 235 -4.06 37.44 16.99
N GLN A 236 -3.39 37.46 18.15
CA GLN A 236 -3.26 38.68 18.94
C GLN A 236 -2.51 39.77 18.16
N LYS A 237 -1.37 39.42 17.56
CA LYS A 237 -0.61 40.34 16.70
C LYS A 237 -1.40 40.79 15.47
N ALA A 238 -2.13 39.89 14.81
CA ALA A 238 -2.97 40.23 13.67
C ALA A 238 -4.12 41.18 14.06
N GLY A 239 -4.71 41.00 15.25
CA GLY A 239 -5.70 41.91 15.81
C GLY A 239 -5.14 43.32 16.05
N GLU A 240 -3.92 43.42 16.60
CA GLU A 240 -3.22 44.70 16.79
C GLU A 240 -2.97 45.41 15.44
N VAL A 241 -2.47 44.68 14.43
CA VAL A 241 -2.23 45.23 13.09
C VAL A 241 -3.55 45.69 12.43
N LEU A 242 -4.63 44.92 12.58
CA LEU A 242 -5.96 45.31 12.07
C LEU A 242 -6.48 46.60 12.70
N GLN A 243 -6.28 46.80 14.01
CA GLN A 243 -6.61 48.06 14.69
C GLN A 243 -5.76 49.23 14.16
N GLU A 244 -4.47 49.02 13.92
CA GLU A 244 -3.61 50.06 13.37
C GLU A 244 -3.99 50.43 11.92
N VAL A 245 -4.28 49.44 11.09
CA VAL A 245 -4.67 49.65 9.69
C VAL A 245 -6.04 50.32 9.60
N THR A 246 -7.01 49.96 10.44
CA THR A 246 -8.33 50.61 10.46
C THR A 246 -8.24 52.06 10.94
N ALA A 247 -7.42 52.37 11.94
CA ALA A 247 -7.14 53.74 12.36
C ALA A 247 -6.49 54.57 11.24
N LYS A 248 -5.51 53.99 10.53
CA LYS A 248 -4.87 54.64 9.37
C LYS A 248 -5.82 54.83 8.19
N ALA A 249 -6.71 53.88 7.90
CA ALA A 249 -7.70 53.99 6.83
C ALA A 249 -8.74 55.09 7.12
N GLN A 250 -9.23 55.18 8.36
CA GLN A 250 -10.14 56.27 8.77
C GLN A 250 -9.47 57.65 8.70
N ALA A 251 -8.17 57.73 9.00
CA ALA A 251 -7.41 58.97 8.84
C ALA A 251 -7.25 59.34 7.35
N ALA A 252 -7.02 58.35 6.48
CA ALA A 252 -6.87 58.57 5.03
C ALA A 252 -8.17 59.02 4.35
N GLU A 253 -9.34 58.47 4.72
CA GLU A 253 -10.63 58.95 4.20
C GLU A 253 -10.88 60.43 4.52
N LYS A 254 -10.61 60.85 5.76
CA LYS A 254 -10.76 62.26 6.16
C LYS A 254 -9.86 63.23 5.36
N VAL A 255 -8.74 62.76 4.83
CA VAL A 255 -7.85 63.57 3.98
C VAL A 255 -8.39 63.63 2.54
N LYS A 256 -8.94 62.52 2.04
CA LYS A 256 -9.55 62.45 0.70
C LYS A 256 -10.76 63.37 0.57
N ASP A 257 -11.64 63.41 1.57
CA ASP A 257 -12.82 64.27 1.54
C ASP A 257 -12.47 65.77 1.48
N LYS A 258 -11.40 66.18 2.16
CA LYS A 258 -10.90 67.56 2.12
C LYS A 258 -10.26 67.92 0.78
N ALA A 259 -9.60 66.97 0.13
CA ALA A 259 -8.99 67.19 -1.17
C ALA A 259 -10.03 67.35 -2.28
N GLN A 260 -11.15 66.61 -2.22
CA GLN A 260 -12.21 66.68 -3.22
C GLN A 260 -12.91 68.05 -3.26
N ALA A 261 -13.16 68.65 -2.08
CA ALA A 261 -13.80 69.96 -1.99
C ALA A 261 -13.01 71.11 -2.64
N ILE A 262 -11.67 71.02 -2.64
CA ILE A 262 -10.79 72.04 -3.25
C ILE A 262 -10.79 71.93 -4.78
N VAL A 263 -10.92 70.72 -5.33
CA VAL A 263 -10.94 70.48 -6.78
C VAL A 263 -12.20 71.08 -7.41
N ASP A 264 -13.35 70.95 -6.75
CA ASP A 264 -14.63 71.45 -7.25
C ASP A 264 -14.69 73.00 -7.30
N GLU A 265 -13.99 73.69 -6.39
CA GLU A 265 -13.91 75.16 -6.35
C GLU A 265 -13.10 75.73 -7.53
N ILE A 266 -11.97 75.09 -7.86
CA ILE A 266 -11.06 75.50 -8.96
C ILE A 266 -11.75 75.37 -10.33
N GLU A 267 -12.61 74.37 -10.51
CA GLU A 267 -13.30 74.14 -11.78
C GLU A 267 -14.38 75.20 -12.07
N GLY A 268 -14.95 75.80 -11.02
CA GLY A 268 -15.90 76.92 -11.13
C GLY A 268 -15.26 78.19 -11.69
N ASP A 269 -14.10 78.58 -11.16
CA ASP A 269 -13.41 79.82 -11.55
C ASP A 269 -12.88 79.78 -12.99
N LYS A 270 -12.46 78.60 -13.48
CA LYS A 270 -11.98 78.43 -14.85
C LYS A 270 -13.04 78.74 -15.90
N LYS A 271 -14.29 78.33 -15.68
CA LYS A 271 -15.41 78.54 -16.62
C LYS A 271 -15.75 80.03 -16.80
N VAL A 272 -15.59 80.84 -15.74
CA VAL A 272 -15.89 82.28 -15.78
C VAL A 272 -14.84 83.05 -16.61
N ALA A 273 -13.58 82.62 -16.55
CA ALA A 273 -12.48 83.25 -17.30
C ALA A 273 -12.55 82.99 -18.81
N GLU A 274 -12.88 81.75 -19.22
CA GLU A 274 -12.97 81.38 -20.65
C GLU A 274 -14.10 82.11 -21.38
N SER A 275 -15.24 82.34 -20.72
CA SER A 275 -16.37 83.08 -21.30
C SER A 275 -16.04 84.54 -21.64
N LYS A 276 -15.23 85.22 -20.81
CA LYS A 276 -14.81 86.61 -21.06
C LYS A 276 -13.81 86.73 -22.20
N LEU A 277 -13.00 85.69 -22.44
CA LEU A 277 -12.02 85.66 -23.53
C LEU A 277 -12.70 85.58 -24.91
N GLU A 278 -13.72 84.73 -25.05
CA GLU A 278 -14.44 84.55 -26.33
C GLU A 278 -15.16 85.81 -26.79
N ALA A 279 -15.69 86.62 -25.86
CA ALA A 279 -16.36 87.88 -26.20
C ALA A 279 -15.43 88.94 -26.83
N ALA A 280 -14.11 88.88 -26.58
CA ALA A 280 -13.16 89.90 -27.00
C ALA A 280 -12.43 89.60 -28.33
N LYS A 281 -12.38 88.33 -28.75
CA LYS A 281 -11.68 87.89 -29.98
C LYS A 281 -12.20 88.52 -31.29
N PRO A 282 -13.51 88.69 -31.53
CA PRO A 282 -14.02 89.14 -32.83
C PRO A 282 -13.58 90.55 -33.20
N ALA A 283 -13.52 91.45 -32.22
CA ALA A 283 -13.09 92.83 -32.42
C ALA A 283 -11.60 92.94 -32.77
N LEU A 284 -10.79 92.03 -32.24
CA LEU A 284 -9.34 91.97 -32.48
C LEU A 284 -9.01 91.51 -33.91
N GLU A 285 -9.67 90.44 -34.36
CA GLU A 285 -9.45 89.86 -35.69
C GLU A 285 -9.89 90.83 -36.81
N ALA A 286 -11.00 91.54 -36.60
CA ALA A 286 -11.46 92.59 -37.52
C ALA A 286 -10.42 93.71 -37.69
N ALA A 287 -9.76 94.13 -36.61
CA ALA A 287 -8.72 95.16 -36.66
C ALA A 287 -7.43 94.68 -37.36
N GLU A 288 -7.01 93.42 -37.14
CA GLU A 288 -5.86 92.84 -37.87
C GLU A 288 -6.12 92.70 -39.38
N ALA A 289 -7.34 92.30 -39.75
CA ALA A 289 -7.73 92.17 -41.16
C ALA A 289 -7.67 93.51 -41.89
N ALA A 290 -8.17 94.58 -41.27
CA ALA A 290 -8.09 95.93 -41.83
C ALA A 290 -6.64 96.39 -42.03
N LEU A 291 -5.76 96.11 -41.06
CA LEU A 291 -4.34 96.52 -41.14
C LEU A 291 -3.58 95.84 -42.28
N LYS A 292 -3.91 94.59 -42.63
CA LYS A 292 -3.30 93.85 -43.76
C LYS A 292 -3.65 94.43 -45.13
N THR A 293 -4.66 95.28 -45.24
CA THR A 293 -5.07 95.90 -46.53
C THR A 293 -4.26 97.15 -46.91
N ILE A 294 -3.50 97.72 -45.98
CA ILE A 294 -2.70 98.94 -46.19
C ILE A 294 -1.45 98.61 -47.00
N LYS A 295 -1.23 99.30 -48.13
CA LYS A 295 -0.05 99.08 -48.98
C LYS A 295 1.08 100.06 -48.63
N PRO A 296 2.36 99.68 -48.84
CA PRO A 296 3.49 100.59 -48.63
C PRO A 296 3.41 101.90 -49.43
N ALA A 297 2.76 101.87 -50.60
CA ALA A 297 2.53 103.06 -51.42
C ALA A 297 1.62 104.09 -50.72
N ASP A 298 0.60 103.64 -49.98
CA ASP A 298 -0.34 104.51 -49.27
C ASP A 298 0.36 105.22 -48.09
N ILE A 299 1.32 104.55 -47.44
CA ILE A 299 2.16 105.18 -46.40
C ILE A 299 3.12 106.20 -47.04
N ALA A 300 3.66 105.89 -48.22
CA ALA A 300 4.55 106.80 -48.94
C ALA A 300 3.85 108.09 -49.43
N THR A 301 2.56 108.03 -49.80
CA THR A 301 1.78 109.24 -50.14
C THR A 301 1.56 110.11 -48.91
N VAL A 302 1.20 109.51 -47.77
CA VAL A 302 1.04 110.22 -46.49
C VAL A 302 2.34 110.90 -46.04
N ARG A 303 3.51 110.25 -46.23
CA ARG A 303 4.83 110.83 -45.92
C ARG A 303 5.16 112.10 -46.71
N LYS A 304 4.66 112.23 -47.94
CA LYS A 304 4.94 113.38 -48.82
C LYS A 304 4.06 114.60 -48.52
N LEU A 305 3.03 114.45 -47.68
CA LEU A 305 2.17 115.56 -47.29
C LEU A 305 2.94 116.50 -46.35
N GLY A 306 3.30 117.68 -46.84
CA GLY A 306 3.95 118.72 -46.02
C GLY A 306 3.08 119.23 -44.88
N LYS A 307 1.75 119.31 -45.10
CA LYS A 307 0.72 119.57 -44.07
C LYS A 307 -0.47 118.61 -44.30
N PRO A 308 -0.50 117.41 -43.69
CA PRO A 308 -1.63 116.49 -43.84
C PRO A 308 -2.89 116.95 -43.08
N PRO A 309 -4.07 116.40 -43.41
CA PRO A 309 -5.28 116.60 -42.62
C PRO A 309 -5.11 116.22 -41.14
N HIS A 310 -5.69 117.01 -40.25
CA HIS A 310 -5.55 116.88 -38.80
C HIS A 310 -5.95 115.49 -38.24
N LEU A 311 -6.93 114.81 -38.85
CA LEU A 311 -7.35 113.46 -38.42
C LEU A 311 -6.21 112.45 -38.56
N ILE A 312 -5.43 112.53 -39.65
CA ILE A 312 -4.28 111.65 -39.89
C ILE A 312 -3.20 111.91 -38.85
N MET A 313 -2.92 113.19 -38.55
CA MET A 313 -1.95 113.53 -37.52
C MET A 313 -2.33 112.95 -36.15
N ARG A 314 -3.62 112.97 -35.81
CA ARG A 314 -4.14 112.46 -34.53
C ARG A 314 -4.10 110.94 -34.41
N ILE A 315 -4.43 110.23 -35.49
CA ILE A 315 -4.28 108.77 -35.54
C ILE A 315 -2.82 108.38 -35.32
N MET A 316 -1.89 109.15 -35.91
CA MET A 316 -0.47 108.89 -35.74
C MET A 316 0.06 109.24 -34.36
N ASP A 317 -0.51 110.23 -33.66
CA ASP A 317 -0.21 110.46 -32.24
C ASP A 317 -0.63 109.26 -31.37
N CYS A 318 -1.78 108.63 -31.63
CA CYS A 318 -2.19 107.40 -30.94
C CYS A 318 -1.21 106.25 -31.21
N VAL A 319 -0.74 106.11 -32.45
CA VAL A 319 0.29 105.11 -32.80
C VAL A 319 1.60 105.43 -32.05
N LEU A 320 2.05 106.69 -32.00
CA LEU A 320 3.24 107.07 -31.24
C LEU A 320 3.13 106.67 -29.76
N LEU A 321 1.96 106.91 -29.13
CA LEU A 321 1.71 106.54 -27.73
C LEU A 321 1.75 105.03 -27.51
N LEU A 322 1.08 104.24 -28.37
CA LEU A 322 1.07 102.77 -28.25
C LEU A 322 2.47 102.16 -28.46
N PHE A 323 3.26 102.73 -29.36
CA PHE A 323 4.66 102.35 -29.55
C PHE A 323 5.62 103.00 -28.54
N GLN A 324 5.11 103.71 -27.53
CA GLN A 324 5.89 104.43 -26.49
C GLN A 324 7.01 105.31 -27.07
N ARG A 325 6.73 106.00 -28.17
CA ARG A 325 7.64 106.94 -28.80
C ARG A 325 7.45 108.34 -28.21
N ARG A 326 8.49 109.16 -28.35
CA ARG A 326 8.47 110.54 -27.87
C ARG A 326 7.44 111.34 -28.67
N VAL A 327 6.58 112.06 -27.95
CA VAL A 327 5.60 113.00 -28.48
C VAL A 327 6.06 114.40 -28.08
N ASP A 328 5.77 115.41 -28.90
CA ASP A 328 6.11 116.80 -28.60
C ASP A 328 5.31 117.29 -27.37
N VAL A 329 5.83 118.31 -26.69
CA VAL A 329 5.20 118.84 -25.46
C VAL A 329 3.81 119.38 -25.79
N VAL A 330 2.82 118.96 -25.00
CA VAL A 330 1.39 119.30 -25.19
C VAL A 330 1.22 120.82 -25.18
N ALA A 331 0.85 121.38 -26.34
CA ALA A 331 0.50 122.78 -26.50
C ALA A 331 -0.81 122.89 -27.28
N MET A 332 -1.61 123.94 -27.03
CA MET A 332 -2.83 124.19 -27.82
C MET A 332 -2.48 124.75 -29.20
N ASP A 333 -3.17 124.27 -30.23
CA ASP A 333 -2.96 124.71 -31.61
C ASP A 333 -3.53 126.12 -31.81
N PRO A 334 -2.78 127.10 -32.36
CA PRO A 334 -3.28 128.44 -32.64
C PRO A 334 -4.40 128.49 -33.69
N GLU A 335 -4.51 127.50 -34.57
CA GLU A 335 -5.51 127.49 -35.67
C GLU A 335 -6.79 126.68 -35.34
N ARG A 336 -6.80 125.87 -34.28
CA ARG A 336 -7.94 125.00 -33.89
C ARG A 336 -8.01 124.76 -32.38
N PRO A 337 -9.20 124.56 -31.79
CA PRO A 337 -9.36 124.26 -30.36
C PRO A 337 -8.97 122.80 -30.04
N CYS A 338 -7.73 122.41 -30.29
CA CYS A 338 -7.20 121.10 -29.98
C CYS A 338 -5.69 121.14 -29.71
N VAL A 339 -5.18 120.11 -29.03
CA VAL A 339 -3.72 119.94 -28.82
C VAL A 339 -3.03 119.79 -30.17
N LYS A 340 -1.93 120.54 -30.34
CA LYS A 340 -1.09 120.55 -31.53
C LYS A 340 -0.52 119.14 -31.77
N PRO A 341 -0.77 118.53 -32.94
CA PRO A 341 -0.26 117.19 -33.23
C PRO A 341 1.26 117.12 -33.38
N SER A 342 1.86 116.00 -32.99
CA SER A 342 3.32 115.78 -33.05
C SER A 342 3.75 115.17 -34.39
N TRP A 343 3.35 115.84 -35.49
CA TRP A 343 3.55 115.32 -36.83
C TRP A 343 5.03 115.13 -37.19
N SER A 344 5.91 116.00 -36.69
CA SER A 344 7.37 115.88 -36.79
C SER A 344 7.89 114.52 -36.33
N GLU A 345 7.42 114.05 -35.17
CA GLU A 345 7.82 112.76 -34.59
C GLU A 345 7.11 111.58 -35.29
N ALA A 346 5.84 111.76 -35.67
CA ALA A 346 5.11 110.76 -36.46
C ALA A 346 5.76 110.50 -37.82
N LEU A 347 6.26 111.55 -38.47
CA LEU A 347 6.99 111.46 -39.73
C LEU A 347 8.30 110.68 -39.58
N LYS A 348 9.03 110.87 -38.47
CA LYS A 348 10.24 110.09 -38.16
C LYS A 348 9.92 108.61 -38.00
N LEU A 349 8.81 108.27 -37.32
CA LEU A 349 8.38 106.88 -37.16
C LEU A 349 7.99 106.25 -38.51
N MET A 350 7.23 106.96 -39.35
CA MET A 350 6.87 106.48 -40.69
C MET A 350 8.04 106.38 -41.67
N ASN A 351 9.10 107.18 -41.47
CA ASN A 351 10.30 107.10 -42.31
C ASN A 351 11.09 105.81 -42.08
N ASN A 352 10.80 105.06 -41.00
CA ASN A 352 11.40 103.76 -40.79
C ASN A 352 10.83 102.74 -41.80
N ALA A 353 11.71 102.09 -42.56
CA ALA A 353 11.33 101.09 -43.57
C ALA A 353 10.53 99.91 -42.99
N GLY A 354 10.66 99.63 -41.69
CA GLY A 354 9.93 98.57 -40.99
C GLY A 354 8.57 98.97 -40.40
N PHE A 355 8.08 100.22 -40.58
CA PHE A 355 6.90 100.73 -39.86
C PHE A 355 5.63 99.88 -40.05
N LEU A 356 5.31 99.47 -41.28
CA LEU A 356 4.14 98.61 -41.54
C LEU A 356 4.27 97.23 -40.88
N GLY A 357 5.49 96.67 -40.86
CA GLY A 357 5.79 95.42 -40.16
C GLY A 357 5.67 95.55 -38.65
N MET A 358 6.01 96.71 -38.08
CA MET A 358 5.83 97.00 -36.66
C MET A 358 4.35 97.05 -36.27
N LEU A 359 3.48 97.61 -37.11
CA LEU A 359 2.04 97.63 -36.88
C LEU A 359 1.42 96.21 -36.90
N LEU A 360 1.83 95.37 -37.85
CA LEU A 360 1.36 93.97 -37.95
C LEU A 360 1.79 93.12 -36.77
N ASN A 361 3.01 93.36 -36.25
CA ASN A 361 3.61 92.57 -35.19
C ASN A 361 3.59 93.27 -33.82
N PHE A 362 2.63 94.18 -33.60
CA PHE A 362 2.52 94.89 -32.33
C PHE A 362 2.23 93.89 -31.19
N ASN A 363 3.09 93.85 -30.18
CA ASN A 363 2.99 92.89 -29.07
C ASN A 363 1.86 93.29 -28.11
N LYS A 364 0.81 92.47 -28.06
CA LYS A 364 -0.45 92.74 -27.35
C LYS A 364 -0.42 92.44 -25.85
N VAL A 365 0.63 91.79 -25.35
CA VAL A 365 0.69 91.28 -23.96
C VAL A 365 1.61 92.12 -23.07
N ARG A 366 2.41 93.04 -23.63
CA ARG A 366 3.51 93.68 -22.89
C ARG A 366 3.21 95.08 -22.32
N GLN A 367 1.95 95.53 -22.33
CA GLN A 367 1.58 96.87 -21.83
C GLN A 367 0.24 96.92 -21.03
N LEU A 368 -0.27 95.78 -20.59
CA LEU A 368 -1.12 95.66 -19.41
C LEU A 368 -0.28 95.01 -18.32
#